data_AF-A0A7M3YNI4-F1
#
_entry.id   AF-A0A7M3YNI4-F1
#
_cell.length_a   1.000
_cell.length_b   1.000
_cell.length_c   1.000
_cell.angle_alpha   90.00
_cell.angle_beta   90.00
_cell.angle_gamma   90.00
#
_symmetry.space_group_name_H-M   'P 1'
#
loop_
_entity.id
_entity.type
_entity.pdbx_description
1 polymer ?
#
loop_
_entity_poly.entity_id
_entity_poly.type
_entity_poly.pdbx_seq_one_letter_code
_entity_poly.pdbx_strand_id
1 'polypeptide(L)' 'MSDRPARAIKLNVINEPKDSYTGGPSSLCPGCGHDQISNVIVTAAWENGIKPHRIAKMSGIGCS' A
#
# COMPACT_ATOMS: atom_id res chain seq x y z
N MET A 1 16.51 -17.31 -22.18
CA MET A 1 16.05 -16.00 -21.67
C MET A 1 14.55 -16.08 -21.60
N SER A 2 13.95 -16.01 -20.40
CA SER A 2 12.53 -16.30 -20.22
C SER A 2 11.71 -15.05 -20.56
N ASP A 3 11.08 -15.04 -21.74
CA ASP A 3 10.02 -14.09 -22.13
C ASP A 3 8.75 -14.35 -21.30
N ARG A 4 8.81 -14.01 -20.01
CA ARG A 4 7.64 -14.08 -19.14
C ARG A 4 6.81 -12.81 -19.39
N PRO A 5 5.55 -12.93 -19.86
CA PRO A 5 4.74 -11.75 -20.12
C PRO A 5 4.57 -10.96 -18.82
N ALA A 6 4.78 -9.64 -18.90
CA ALA A 6 4.58 -8.74 -17.76
C ALA A 6 3.15 -8.88 -17.24
N ARG A 7 3.01 -9.12 -15.94
CA ARG A 7 1.70 -9.31 -15.30
C ARG A 7 0.91 -8.00 -15.38
N ALA A 8 -0.32 -8.06 -15.88
CA ALA A 8 -1.22 -6.91 -15.87
C ALA A 8 -1.44 -6.41 -14.42
N ILE A 9 -1.16 -5.13 -14.18
CA ILE A 9 -1.31 -4.48 -12.88
C ILE A 9 -2.75 -3.95 -12.77
N LYS A 10 -3.42 -4.25 -11.66
CA LYS A 10 -4.75 -3.71 -11.38
C LYS A 10 -4.61 -2.24 -10.97
N LEU A 11 -5.29 -1.35 -11.68
CA LEU A 11 -5.36 0.08 -11.37
C LEU A 11 -6.69 0.42 -10.67
N ASN A 12 -6.70 1.52 -9.91
CA ASN A 12 -7.93 2.05 -9.32
C ASN A 12 -8.66 3.03 -10.25
N VAL A 13 -9.71 3.67 -9.72
CA VAL A 13 -10.53 4.66 -10.42
C VAL A 13 -9.79 5.92 -10.90
N ILE A 14 -8.58 6.18 -10.39
CA ILE A 14 -7.71 7.28 -10.85
C ILE A 14 -6.49 6.79 -11.64
N ASN A 15 -6.51 5.54 -12.11
CA ASN A 15 -5.43 4.89 -12.87
C ASN A 15 -4.10 4.76 -12.13
N GLU A 16 -4.13 4.70 -10.79
CA GLU A 16 -2.94 4.48 -9.97
C GLU A 16 -2.81 3.00 -9.56
N PRO A 17 -1.60 2.41 -9.61
CA PRO A 17 -1.35 1.10 -9.04
C PRO A 17 -1.40 1.15 -7.51
N LYS A 18 -1.66 0.02 -6.87
CA LYS A 18 -1.71 -0.07 -5.40
C LYS A 18 -0.35 0.26 -4.76
N ASP A 19 0.74 -0.02 -5.47
CA ASP A 19 2.11 0.24 -5.04
C ASP A 19 2.39 1.75 -4.84
N SER A 20 1.64 2.64 -5.51
CA SER A 20 1.71 4.10 -5.28
C SER A 20 1.28 4.51 -3.86
N TYR A 21 0.61 3.63 -3.12
CA TYR A 21 0.07 3.88 -1.77
C TYR A 21 0.88 3.15 -0.69
N THR A 22 1.74 2.21 -1.08
CA THR A 22 2.55 1.42 -0.14
C THR A 22 3.82 2.14 0.24
N GLY A 23 4.20 2.07 1.52
CA GLY A 23 5.47 2.57 2.00
C GLY A 23 6.62 1.58 1.78
N GLY A 24 7.75 1.86 2.43
CA GLY A 24 8.89 0.93 2.47
C GLY A 24 8.57 -0.39 3.19
N PRO A 25 9.51 -1.35 3.16
CA PRO A 25 9.35 -2.64 3.83
C PRO A 25 9.13 -2.48 5.34
N SER A 26 8.28 -3.34 5.91
CA SER A 26 7.97 -3.35 7.34
C SER A 26 9.18 -3.77 8.18
N SER A 27 9.39 -3.11 9.31
CA SER A 27 10.37 -3.48 10.33
C SER A 27 9.75 -4.26 11.49
N LEU A 28 8.49 -4.69 11.37
CA LEU A 28 7.75 -5.36 12.42
C LEU A 28 8.05 -6.86 12.46
N CYS A 29 7.69 -7.48 13.59
CA CYS A 29 7.80 -8.92 13.75
C CYS A 29 7.00 -9.67 12.67
N PRO A 30 7.47 -10.82 12.18
CA PRO A 30 6.72 -11.63 11.22
C PRO A 30 5.31 -11.96 11.73
N GLY A 31 4.29 -11.65 10.93
CA GLY A 31 2.89 -11.86 11.31
C GLY A 31 2.32 -10.81 12.26
N CYS A 32 2.97 -9.65 12.42
CA CYS A 32 2.44 -8.56 13.23
C CYS A 32 1.08 -8.06 12.70
N GLY A 33 0.13 -7.82 13.60
CA GLY A 33 -1.18 -7.28 13.25
C GLY A 33 -1.13 -5.87 12.66
N HIS A 34 -0.11 -5.06 12.95
CA HIS A 34 -0.01 -3.69 12.41
C HIS A 34 0.24 -3.67 10.90
N ASP A 35 0.88 -4.71 10.34
CA ASP A 35 0.99 -4.87 8.89
C ASP A 35 -0.39 -5.07 8.26
N GLN A 36 -1.26 -5.85 8.91
CA GLN A 36 -2.64 -6.05 8.45
C GLN A 36 -3.44 -4.74 8.50
N ILE A 37 -3.35 -4.00 9.60
CA ILE A 37 -4.02 -2.70 9.73
C ILE A 37 -3.53 -1.73 8.64
N SER A 38 -2.22 -1.63 8.44
CA SER A 38 -1.63 -0.78 7.40
C SER A 38 -2.10 -1.19 5.99
N ASN A 39 -2.19 -2.49 5.71
CA ASN A 39 -2.69 -3.00 4.43
C ASN A 39 -4.16 -2.66 4.20
N VAL A 40 -5.01 -2.70 5.24
CA VAL A 40 -6.41 -2.28 5.14
C VAL A 40 -6.53 -0.79 4.84
N ILE A 41 -5.73 0.06 5.51
CA ILE A 41 -5.70 1.51 5.26
C ILE A 41 -5.28 1.80 3.81
N VAL A 42 -4.20 1.17 3.33
CA VAL A 42 -3.72 1.31 1.95
C VAL A 42 -4.80 0.88 0.95
N THR A 43 -5.48 -0.24 1.22
CA THR A 43 -6.56 -0.74 0.36
C THR A 43 -7.71 0.24 0.29
N ALA A 44 -8.18 0.75 1.44
CA ALA A 44 -9.26 1.72 1.49
C ALA A 44 -8.92 3.01 0.72
N ALA A 45 -7.71 3.56 0.89
CA ALA A 45 -7.28 4.76 0.19
C ALA A 45 -7.22 4.55 -1.34
N TRP A 46 -6.70 3.39 -1.76
CA TRP A 46 -6.60 3.00 -3.17
C TRP A 46 -7.98 2.80 -3.80
N GLU A 47 -8.89 2.09 -3.14
CA GLU A 47 -10.26 1.83 -3.62
C GLU A 47 -11.08 3.12 -3.74
N ASN A 48 -10.89 4.07 -2.82
CA ASN A 48 -11.56 5.37 -2.83
C ASN A 48 -10.91 6.39 -3.80
N GLY A 49 -9.84 6.02 -4.51
CA GLY A 49 -9.20 6.91 -5.49
C GLY A 49 -8.59 8.17 -4.88
N ILE A 50 -8.12 8.10 -3.62
CA ILE A 50 -7.52 9.25 -2.95
C ILE A 50 -6.12 9.47 -3.52
N LYS A 51 -5.85 10.65 -4.07
CA LYS A 51 -4.52 10.99 -4.61
C LYS A 51 -3.42 10.80 -3.53
N PRO A 52 -2.41 9.95 -3.73
CA PRO A 52 -1.41 9.63 -2.69
C PRO A 52 -0.69 10.86 -2.12
N HIS A 53 -0.33 11.83 -2.97
CA HIS A 53 0.32 13.08 -2.58
C HIS A 53 -0.56 14.01 -1.71
N ARG A 54 -1.84 13.67 -1.50
CA ARG A 54 -2.75 14.40 -0.61
C ARG A 54 -3.01 13.66 0.70
N ILE A 55 -2.36 12.54 0.95
CA ILE A 55 -2.52 11.73 2.17
C ILE A 55 -1.35 12.02 3.12
N ALA A 56 -1.66 12.30 4.38
CA ALA A 56 -0.70 12.33 5.47
C ALA A 56 -1.03 11.21 6.47
N LYS A 57 -0.13 10.23 6.61
CA LYS A 57 -0.20 9.21 7.67
C LYS A 57 0.69 9.66 8.82
N MET A 58 0.08 10.09 9.92
CA MET A 58 0.79 10.52 11.13
C MET A 58 0.66 9.43 12.20
N SER A 59 1.72 9.22 12.99
CA SER A 59 1.75 8.27 14.11
C SER A 59 2.38 8.90 15.34
N GLY A 60 2.16 8.26 16.49
CA GLY A 60 2.86 8.59 17.74
C GLY A 60 4.20 7.86 17.85
N ILE A 61 4.60 7.55 19.09
CA ILE A 61 5.78 6.73 19.38
C ILE A 61 5.32 5.31 19.72
N GLY A 62 5.81 4.32 18.98
CA GLY A 62 5.50 2.91 19.23
C GLY A 62 5.71 2.04 17.99
N CYS A 63 5.34 0.75 18.12
CA CYS A 63 5.33 -0.20 17.01
C CYS A 63 4.07 -0.11 16.12
N SER A 64 3.13 0.76 16.50
CA SER A 64 1.92 1.08 15.72
C SER A 64 2.17 2.16 14.68
#